data_AF-G7VU77-F1
#
_entry.id   AF-G7VU77-F1
#
_cell.length_a   1.000
_cell.length_b   1.000
_cell.length_c   1.000
_cell.angle_alpha   90.00
_cell.angle_beta   90.00
_cell.angle_gamma   90.00
#
_symmetry.space_group_name_H-M   'P 1'
#
loop_
_entity.id
_entity.type
_entity.pdbx_description
1 polymer ?
#
loop_
_entity_poly.entity_id
_entity_poly.type
_entity_poly.pdbx_seq_one_letter_code
_entity_poly.pdbx_strand_id
1 'polypeptide(L)'
;MKPEVLPQRATARRQKNKKKKRKGKFGRFMARLFIVLLIAGVGGGAWLFLTPSGKDMRYLAADTLITTQHRHWAKYFIGEAEAQKRVAEYSARFEQMGEEKDRHTINLPDLTPTKVQQTPLVEVEEVSGRNYHGYVMTVHDPTKIRLGIPANVGKGERVSSMVERLGAVAGVNGGGFADPNWNGNGFKPIGVVISQGQLYYNDMGKNASAQIVGIDKQGKMVAGHYSLSELSKMNVQEAVTFQPRLIVNGKGLIRNASEGWGIAPRTAMGQRADGAIIFVTIDGRQPGYSIGANLYDMQNILLKHGAVIGANLDGGSSTVLVKDHAIVNKPSSEYGERYLPTAFLVFEHPENVSIPNIWEGMNPGDIDAAKKR
;
A
#
# COMPACT_ATOMS: atom_id res chain seq x y z
N MET A 1 -51.68 4.73 99.04
CA MET A 1 -50.57 5.45 98.39
C MET A 1 -50.41 4.90 96.98
N LYS A 2 -50.59 5.74 95.94
CA LYS A 2 -49.98 5.52 94.60
C LYS A 2 -48.47 5.81 94.74
N PRO A 3 -47.53 5.17 94.01
CA PRO A 3 -47.34 5.30 92.54
C PRO A 3 -46.84 3.97 91.92
N GLU A 4 -46.39 3.75 90.68
CA GLU A 4 -45.84 4.59 89.60
C GLU A 4 -45.81 3.76 88.30
N VAL A 5 -45.98 4.41 87.16
CA VAL A 5 -45.93 3.81 85.81
C VAL A 5 -44.50 3.80 85.30
N LEU A 6 -44.04 2.70 84.67
CA LEU A 6 -42.97 2.78 83.65
C LEU A 6 -43.27 1.88 82.43
N PRO A 7 -43.02 2.37 81.20
CA PRO A 7 -43.44 1.74 79.96
C PRO A 7 -42.51 0.59 79.54
N GLN A 8 -43.07 -0.49 79.00
CA GLN A 8 -42.28 -1.52 78.31
C GLN A 8 -41.66 -0.92 77.04
N ARG A 9 -40.31 -0.90 77.03
CA ARG A 9 -39.48 -0.51 75.89
C ARG A 9 -39.86 -1.33 74.65
N ALA A 10 -40.16 -0.62 73.57
CA ALA A 10 -40.27 -1.15 72.23
C ALA A 10 -39.07 -2.06 71.88
N THR A 11 -39.36 -3.27 71.41
CA THR A 11 -38.37 -4.15 70.78
C THR A 11 -37.88 -3.53 69.48
N ALA A 12 -36.80 -2.75 69.53
CA ALA A 12 -36.02 -2.36 68.36
C ALA A 12 -35.30 -3.60 67.81
N ARG A 13 -35.98 -4.39 66.98
CA ARG A 13 -35.42 -5.56 66.27
C ARG A 13 -34.47 -5.09 65.16
N ARG A 14 -33.23 -4.81 65.55
CA ARG A 14 -31.96 -4.96 64.79
C ARG A 14 -32.07 -5.03 63.26
N GLN A 15 -32.36 -3.91 62.59
CA GLN A 15 -32.20 -3.74 61.14
C GLN A 15 -30.75 -3.36 60.76
N LYS A 16 -29.75 -4.11 61.24
CA LYS A 16 -28.35 -3.99 60.80
C LYS A 16 -27.88 -5.35 60.32
N ASN A 17 -28.03 -5.65 59.01
CA ASN A 17 -27.12 -6.56 58.29
C ASN A 17 -27.41 -6.84 56.79
N LYS A 18 -28.36 -6.17 56.11
CA LYS A 18 -28.57 -6.42 54.66
C LYS A 18 -27.57 -5.71 53.71
N LYS A 19 -26.95 -4.59 54.10
CA LYS A 19 -25.97 -3.87 53.24
C LYS A 19 -24.59 -4.55 53.14
N LYS A 20 -24.16 -5.35 54.14
CA LYS A 20 -22.84 -6.04 54.11
C LYS A 20 -22.78 -7.22 53.13
N LYS A 21 -23.90 -7.91 52.87
CA LYS A 21 -23.93 -9.11 52.00
C LYS A 21 -23.80 -8.81 50.49
N ARG A 22 -24.25 -7.64 50.01
CA ARG A 22 -24.19 -7.27 48.58
C ARG A 22 -22.76 -6.94 48.11
N LYS A 23 -21.97 -6.25 48.94
CA LYS A 23 -20.55 -5.93 48.66
C LYS A 23 -19.69 -7.20 48.54
N GLY A 24 -19.95 -8.24 49.34
CA GLY A 24 -19.22 -9.51 49.27
C GLY A 24 -19.51 -10.34 48.00
N LYS A 25 -20.72 -10.24 47.43
CA LYS A 25 -21.05 -10.93 46.17
C LYS A 25 -20.40 -10.23 44.96
N PHE A 26 -20.42 -8.90 44.93
CA PHE A 26 -19.74 -8.12 43.90
C PHE A 26 -18.22 -8.31 43.93
N GLY A 27 -17.60 -8.28 45.12
CA GLY A 27 -16.16 -8.55 45.26
C GLY A 27 -15.75 -9.95 44.79
N ARG A 28 -16.56 -10.99 45.12
CA ARG A 28 -16.32 -12.35 44.60
C ARG A 28 -16.53 -12.47 43.10
N PHE A 29 -17.50 -11.73 42.54
CA PHE A 29 -17.69 -11.65 41.09
C PHE A 29 -16.49 -11.01 40.41
N MET A 30 -16.00 -9.86 40.90
CA MET A 30 -14.81 -9.20 40.38
C MET A 30 -13.55 -10.06 40.50
N ALA A 31 -13.38 -10.78 41.62
CA ALA A 31 -12.26 -11.70 41.79
C ALA A 31 -12.32 -12.88 40.80
N ARG A 32 -13.51 -13.45 40.57
CA ARG A 32 -13.70 -14.51 39.56
C ARG A 32 -13.45 -13.99 38.15
N LEU A 33 -13.96 -12.80 37.81
CA LEU A 33 -13.71 -12.15 36.53
C LEU A 33 -12.20 -11.93 36.33
N PHE A 34 -11.50 -11.44 37.35
CA PHE A 34 -10.05 -11.27 37.31
C PHE A 34 -9.32 -12.60 37.08
N ILE A 35 -9.68 -13.67 37.79
CA ILE A 35 -9.09 -15.00 37.59
C ILE A 35 -9.36 -15.52 36.17
N VAL A 36 -10.57 -15.36 35.65
CA VAL A 36 -10.92 -15.77 34.28
C VAL A 36 -10.10 -14.98 33.26
N LEU A 37 -9.98 -13.66 33.42
CA LEU A 37 -9.14 -12.83 32.55
C LEU A 37 -7.66 -13.20 32.65
N LEU A 38 -7.18 -13.55 33.84
CA LEU A 38 -5.80 -13.99 34.05
C LEU A 38 -5.53 -15.35 33.38
N ILE A 39 -6.43 -16.32 33.54
CA ILE A 39 -6.34 -17.62 32.86
C ILE A 39 -6.41 -17.44 31.35
N ALA A 40 -7.35 -16.61 30.86
CA ALA A 40 -7.46 -16.30 29.44
C ALA A 40 -6.20 -15.59 28.92
N GLY A 41 -5.61 -14.69 29.71
CA GLY A 41 -4.36 -14.01 29.38
C GLY A 41 -3.17 -14.95 29.34
N VAL A 42 -3.02 -15.85 30.31
CA VAL A 42 -1.97 -16.89 30.32
C VAL A 42 -2.17 -17.86 29.16
N GLY A 43 -3.39 -18.34 28.94
CA GLY A 43 -3.71 -19.22 27.81
C GLY A 43 -3.48 -18.54 26.46
N GLY A 44 -3.86 -17.27 26.32
CA GLY A 44 -3.59 -16.46 25.14
C GLY A 44 -2.10 -16.23 24.91
N GLY A 45 -1.33 -15.93 25.97
CA GLY A 45 0.12 -15.80 25.92
C GLY A 45 0.80 -17.11 25.53
N ALA A 46 0.39 -18.23 26.14
CA ALA A 46 0.88 -19.55 25.79
C ALA A 46 0.58 -19.89 24.32
N TRP A 47 -0.64 -19.61 23.84
CA TRP A 47 -0.98 -19.78 22.43
C TRP A 47 -0.09 -18.92 21.53
N LEU A 48 0.08 -17.63 21.85
CA LEU A 48 0.84 -16.66 21.05
C LEU A 48 2.32 -17.04 20.90
N PHE A 49 2.94 -17.61 21.93
CA PHE A 49 4.38 -17.89 21.95
C PHE A 49 4.75 -19.37 21.78
N LEU A 50 3.86 -20.31 22.11
CA LEU A 50 4.17 -21.75 22.11
C LEU A 50 3.53 -22.52 20.95
N THR A 51 2.65 -21.89 20.16
CA THR A 51 1.97 -22.56 19.03
C THR A 51 2.43 -22.02 17.67
N PRO A 52 2.41 -22.83 16.60
CA PRO A 52 2.67 -22.36 15.24
C PRO A 52 1.71 -21.23 14.81
N SER A 53 0.40 -21.38 15.07
CA SER A 53 -0.58 -20.34 14.72
C SER A 53 -0.36 -19.00 15.45
N GLY A 54 0.09 -19.05 16.71
CA GLY A 54 0.43 -17.85 17.46
C GLY A 54 1.69 -17.17 16.93
N LYS A 55 2.68 -17.96 16.53
CA LYS A 55 3.87 -17.47 15.81
C LYS A 55 3.45 -16.77 14.52
N ASP A 56 2.67 -17.42 13.65
CA ASP A 56 2.24 -16.83 12.38
C ASP A 56 1.50 -15.50 12.58
N MET A 57 0.64 -15.41 13.60
CA MET A 57 -0.04 -14.16 13.96
C MET A 57 0.94 -13.05 14.36
N ARG A 58 1.92 -13.34 15.24
CA ARG A 58 2.92 -12.34 15.66
C ARG A 58 3.76 -11.87 14.49
N TYR A 59 4.15 -12.78 13.62
CA TYR A 59 4.95 -12.46 12.44
C TYR A 59 4.15 -11.65 11.42
N LEU A 60 2.87 -11.99 11.19
CA LEU A 60 1.96 -11.18 10.37
C LEU A 60 1.78 -9.77 10.94
N ALA A 61 1.61 -9.65 12.27
CA ALA A 61 1.48 -8.36 12.94
C ALA A 61 2.77 -7.54 12.82
N ALA A 62 3.94 -8.18 12.99
CA ALA A 62 5.23 -7.52 12.83
C ALA A 62 5.47 -7.06 11.38
N ASP A 63 5.24 -7.93 10.40
CA ASP A 63 5.37 -7.61 8.98
C ASP A 63 4.41 -6.48 8.60
N THR A 64 3.19 -6.50 9.13
CA THR A 64 2.22 -5.40 8.96
C THR A 64 2.73 -4.09 9.54
N LEU A 65 3.22 -4.08 10.79
CA LEU A 65 3.78 -2.88 11.42
C LEU A 65 4.99 -2.32 10.68
N ILE A 66 5.85 -3.19 10.13
CA ILE A 66 7.02 -2.80 9.34
C ILE A 66 6.63 -1.92 8.13
N THR A 67 5.44 -2.11 7.57
CA THR A 67 4.91 -1.32 6.44
C THR A 67 4.28 0.02 6.84
N THR A 68 4.37 0.40 8.12
CA THR A 68 3.75 1.61 8.67
C THR A 68 4.76 2.56 9.30
N GLN A 69 4.30 3.75 9.68
CA GLN A 69 5.07 4.68 10.49
C GLN A 69 5.48 4.12 11.87
N HIS A 70 4.77 3.11 12.36
CA HIS A 70 4.99 2.46 13.65
C HIS A 70 5.91 1.23 13.54
N ARG A 71 6.76 1.14 12.51
CA ARG A 71 7.66 -0.01 12.31
C ARG A 71 8.51 -0.37 13.52
N HIS A 72 8.86 0.61 14.35
CA HIS A 72 9.64 0.41 15.58
C HIS A 72 8.89 -0.41 16.64
N TRP A 73 7.57 -0.62 16.51
CA TRP A 73 6.79 -1.51 17.37
C TRP A 73 6.87 -2.98 16.98
N ALA A 74 7.33 -3.31 15.77
CA ALA A 74 7.46 -4.70 15.32
C ALA A 74 8.35 -5.54 16.26
N LYS A 75 9.37 -4.90 16.88
CA LYS A 75 10.26 -5.56 17.84
C LYS A 75 9.55 -6.11 19.08
N TYR A 76 8.40 -5.56 19.46
CA TYR A 76 7.63 -6.09 20.59
C TYR A 76 6.89 -7.40 20.26
N PHE A 77 6.75 -7.74 18.98
CA PHE A 77 6.10 -8.98 18.53
C PHE A 77 7.10 -10.10 18.25
N ILE A 78 8.26 -9.76 17.66
CA ILE A 78 9.23 -10.76 17.17
C ILE A 78 10.66 -10.54 17.66
N GLY A 79 10.95 -9.44 18.35
CA GLY A 79 12.31 -9.04 18.73
C GLY A 79 12.97 -8.15 17.68
N GLU A 80 13.93 -7.32 18.11
CA GLU A 80 14.58 -6.33 17.23
C GLU A 80 15.48 -6.98 16.18
N ALA A 81 16.33 -7.93 16.59
CA ALA A 81 17.21 -8.67 15.69
C ALA A 81 16.40 -9.44 14.62
N GLU A 82 15.29 -10.06 15.01
CA GLU A 82 14.42 -10.78 14.08
C GLU A 82 13.69 -9.83 13.13
N ALA A 83 13.22 -8.67 13.61
CA ALA A 83 12.59 -7.67 12.76
C ALA A 83 13.57 -7.13 11.70
N GLN A 84 14.82 -6.84 12.08
CA GLN A 84 15.87 -6.42 11.14
C GLN A 84 16.20 -7.53 10.14
N LYS A 85 16.34 -8.76 10.62
CA LYS A 85 16.58 -9.95 9.78
C LYS A 85 15.46 -10.14 8.75
N ARG A 86 14.19 -10.04 9.17
CA ARG A 86 13.05 -10.15 8.24
C ARG A 86 13.07 -9.08 7.17
N VAL A 87 13.36 -7.82 7.53
CA VAL A 87 13.47 -6.74 6.54
C VAL A 87 14.57 -7.07 5.52
N ALA A 88 15.73 -7.55 5.97
CA ALA A 88 16.81 -7.95 5.08
C ALA A 88 16.43 -9.14 4.17
N GLU A 89 15.75 -10.15 4.70
CA GLU A 89 15.26 -11.31 3.94
C GLU A 89 14.24 -10.90 2.87
N TYR A 90 13.28 -10.04 3.21
CA TYR A 90 12.32 -9.49 2.25
C TYR A 90 13.04 -8.70 1.16
N SER A 91 13.95 -7.79 1.52
CA SER A 91 14.73 -7.01 0.55
C SER A 91 15.53 -7.90 -0.40
N ALA A 92 16.27 -8.88 0.13
CA ALA A 92 17.07 -9.79 -0.69
C ALA A 92 16.20 -10.64 -1.63
N ARG A 93 15.03 -11.09 -1.17
CA ARG A 93 14.09 -11.84 -2.01
C ARG A 93 13.47 -10.97 -3.09
N PHE A 94 13.08 -9.75 -2.76
CA PHE A 94 12.53 -8.80 -3.74
C PHE A 94 13.55 -8.46 -4.82
N GLU A 95 14.82 -8.37 -4.45
CA GLU A 95 15.90 -8.19 -5.41
C GLU A 95 15.96 -9.35 -6.41
N GLN A 96 16.02 -10.58 -5.88
CA GLN A 96 16.03 -11.80 -6.70
C GLN A 96 14.79 -11.93 -7.61
N MET A 97 13.63 -11.45 -7.15
CA MET A 97 12.40 -11.47 -7.94
C MET A 97 12.47 -10.61 -9.20
N GLY A 98 13.40 -9.65 -9.29
CA GLY A 98 13.63 -8.84 -10.49
C GLY A 98 14.59 -9.45 -11.51
N GLU A 99 15.31 -10.52 -11.16
CA GLU A 99 16.38 -11.10 -11.99
C GLU A 99 15.88 -12.04 -13.09
N GLU A 100 14.72 -12.69 -12.89
CA GLU A 100 14.14 -13.57 -13.91
C GLU A 100 13.90 -12.78 -15.21
N LYS A 101 14.40 -13.29 -16.34
CA LYS A 101 14.25 -12.61 -17.62
C LYS A 101 12.79 -12.67 -18.06
N ASP A 102 12.26 -11.49 -18.32
CA ASP A 102 10.96 -11.33 -18.92
C ASP A 102 10.98 -11.69 -20.42
N ARG A 103 10.08 -12.59 -20.83
CA ARG A 103 9.91 -13.06 -22.20
C ARG A 103 8.48 -12.89 -22.70
N HIS A 104 7.63 -12.18 -21.96
CA HIS A 104 6.25 -11.98 -22.41
C HIS A 104 6.22 -11.17 -23.71
N THR A 105 5.17 -11.42 -24.48
CA THR A 105 4.81 -10.67 -25.67
C THR A 105 3.42 -10.09 -25.44
N ILE A 106 3.18 -8.91 -25.99
CA ILE A 106 1.86 -8.29 -25.97
C ILE A 106 1.24 -8.42 -27.36
N ASN A 107 -0.03 -8.81 -27.39
CA ASN A 107 -0.82 -8.84 -28.61
C ASN A 107 -1.83 -7.70 -28.53
N LEU A 108 -1.42 -6.52 -28.99
CA LEU A 108 -2.32 -5.36 -29.02
C LEU A 108 -3.56 -5.70 -29.88
N PRO A 109 -4.77 -5.31 -29.46
CA PRO A 109 -5.97 -5.55 -30.24
C PRO A 109 -5.84 -4.88 -31.61
N ASP A 110 -6.46 -5.47 -32.63
CA ASP A 110 -6.58 -4.82 -33.93
C ASP A 110 -7.55 -3.62 -33.82
N LEU A 111 -6.98 -2.43 -33.55
CA LEU A 111 -7.69 -1.16 -33.35
C LEU A 111 -8.19 -0.56 -34.67
N THR A 112 -8.81 -1.38 -35.53
CA THR A 112 -9.58 -0.86 -36.67
C THR A 112 -10.68 0.08 -36.16
N PRO A 113 -10.95 1.20 -36.85
CA PRO A 113 -11.81 2.28 -36.35
C PRO A 113 -13.22 1.84 -35.89
N THR A 114 -13.72 0.70 -36.37
CA THR A 114 -15.02 0.13 -35.99
C THR A 114 -15.03 -0.53 -34.61
N LYS A 115 -13.91 -1.07 -34.11
CA LYS A 115 -13.81 -1.68 -32.76
C LYS A 115 -13.42 -0.68 -31.67
N VAL A 116 -12.64 0.34 -32.03
CA VAL A 116 -12.23 1.44 -31.13
C VAL A 116 -13.44 2.18 -30.53
N GLN A 117 -14.57 2.21 -31.25
CA GLN A 117 -15.75 2.97 -30.84
C GLN A 117 -16.60 2.32 -29.74
N GLN A 118 -16.31 1.07 -29.32
CA GLN A 118 -17.13 0.34 -28.34
C GLN A 118 -16.41 0.07 -27.01
N THR A 119 -15.08 0.05 -26.97
CA THR A 119 -14.33 -0.17 -25.72
C THR A 119 -13.86 1.17 -25.16
N PRO A 120 -14.27 1.55 -23.94
CA PRO A 120 -13.77 2.78 -23.32
C PRO A 120 -12.26 2.69 -23.08
N LEU A 121 -11.56 3.83 -23.10
CA LEU A 121 -10.11 3.85 -22.85
C LEU A 121 -9.76 3.34 -21.44
N VAL A 122 -10.57 3.73 -20.45
CA VAL A 122 -10.41 3.38 -19.04
C VAL A 122 -11.69 2.78 -18.47
N GLU A 123 -11.58 1.61 -17.86
CA GLU A 123 -12.62 0.97 -17.05
C GLU A 123 -12.16 0.86 -15.61
N VAL A 124 -13.07 1.04 -14.66
CA VAL A 124 -12.79 0.83 -13.23
C VAL A 124 -13.84 -0.10 -12.67
N GLU A 125 -13.39 -1.17 -12.03
CA GLU A 125 -14.25 -2.12 -11.33
C GLU A 125 -13.85 -2.26 -9.86
N GLU A 126 -14.82 -2.53 -9.00
CA GLU A 126 -14.57 -2.82 -7.59
C GLU A 126 -14.07 -4.25 -7.40
N VAL A 127 -13.09 -4.41 -6.52
CA VAL A 127 -12.61 -5.71 -6.07
C VAL A 127 -12.62 -5.79 -4.56
N SER A 128 -13.06 -6.93 -4.03
CA SER A 128 -13.09 -7.17 -2.60
C SER A 128 -12.65 -8.60 -2.29
N GLY A 129 -12.01 -8.74 -1.15
CA GLY A 129 -11.62 -10.02 -0.56
C GLY A 129 -12.07 -10.10 0.88
N ARG A 130 -11.57 -11.09 1.62
CA ARG A 130 -11.98 -11.28 3.03
C ARG A 130 -11.75 -10.06 3.92
N ASN A 131 -10.64 -9.36 3.70
CA ASN A 131 -10.14 -8.30 4.59
C ASN A 131 -9.84 -6.97 3.85
N TYR A 132 -10.11 -6.92 2.55
CA TYR A 132 -9.78 -5.77 1.71
C TYR A 132 -10.91 -5.39 0.78
N HIS A 133 -10.96 -4.10 0.46
CA HIS A 133 -11.77 -3.51 -0.57
C HIS A 133 -10.87 -2.57 -1.40
N GLY A 134 -11.16 -2.47 -2.69
CA GLY A 134 -10.40 -1.62 -3.61
C GLY A 134 -10.92 -1.72 -5.03
N TYR A 135 -10.06 -1.40 -5.97
CA TYR A 135 -10.44 -1.17 -7.36
C TYR A 135 -9.39 -1.72 -8.32
N VAL A 136 -9.83 -2.14 -9.49
CA VAL A 136 -8.99 -2.43 -10.64
C VAL A 136 -9.34 -1.44 -11.74
N MET A 137 -8.35 -0.67 -12.18
CA MET A 137 -8.45 0.20 -13.34
C MET A 137 -7.78 -0.47 -14.54
N THR A 138 -8.53 -0.73 -15.60
CA THR A 138 -8.01 -1.25 -16.86
C THR A 138 -7.84 -0.11 -17.86
N VAL A 139 -6.66 -0.03 -18.48
CA VAL A 139 -6.31 0.89 -19.56
C VAL A 139 -6.08 0.06 -20.83
N HIS A 140 -6.99 0.16 -21.79
CA HIS A 140 -7.00 -0.72 -22.96
C HIS A 140 -5.91 -0.37 -23.99
N ASP A 141 -5.54 0.91 -24.09
CA ASP A 141 -4.41 1.35 -24.89
C ASP A 141 -3.25 1.80 -23.98
N PRO A 142 -2.22 0.97 -23.76
CA PRO A 142 -1.09 1.32 -22.88
C PRO A 142 -0.27 2.51 -23.38
N THR A 143 -0.33 2.85 -24.67
CA THR A 143 0.44 3.97 -25.24
C THR A 143 -0.11 5.34 -24.82
N LYS A 144 -1.31 5.35 -24.21
CA LYS A 144 -2.00 6.51 -23.63
C LYS A 144 -1.52 6.90 -22.23
N ILE A 145 -0.62 6.12 -21.64
CA ILE A 145 -0.08 6.39 -20.31
C ILE A 145 1.12 7.34 -20.41
N ARG A 146 1.16 8.34 -19.53
CA ARG A 146 2.36 9.15 -19.24
C ARG A 146 2.59 9.24 -17.74
N LEU A 147 3.84 9.46 -17.33
CA LEU A 147 4.17 9.72 -15.94
C LEU A 147 3.97 11.21 -15.63
N GLY A 148 2.96 11.51 -14.82
CA GLY A 148 2.75 12.83 -14.25
C GLY A 148 3.80 13.16 -13.18
N ILE A 149 4.28 14.40 -13.19
CA ILE A 149 5.23 14.93 -12.20
C ILE A 149 4.72 16.28 -11.64
N PRO A 150 5.22 16.76 -10.48
CA PRO A 150 4.82 18.02 -9.89
C PRO A 150 5.05 19.23 -10.80
N ALA A 151 4.16 20.21 -10.75
CA ALA A 151 4.32 21.48 -11.47
C ALA A 151 5.44 22.37 -10.93
N ASN A 152 5.75 22.26 -9.63
CA ASN A 152 6.60 23.21 -8.93
C ASN A 152 7.77 22.51 -8.23
N VAL A 153 8.92 23.16 -8.23
CA VAL A 153 10.12 22.73 -7.51
C VAL A 153 9.90 22.79 -5.99
N GLY A 154 10.37 21.76 -5.28
CA GLY A 154 10.45 21.74 -3.82
C GLY A 154 9.26 21.12 -3.10
N LYS A 155 8.20 20.72 -3.82
CA LYS A 155 7.03 20.05 -3.24
C LYS A 155 6.44 19.04 -4.22
N GLY A 156 6.02 17.88 -3.72
CA GLY A 156 5.23 16.94 -4.51
C GLY A 156 3.88 17.54 -4.94
N GLU A 157 3.10 16.77 -5.67
CA GLU A 157 1.75 17.16 -6.08
C GLU A 157 0.76 16.01 -5.80
N ARG A 158 -0.51 16.36 -5.58
CA ARG A 158 -1.59 15.39 -5.40
C ARG A 158 -1.93 14.76 -6.74
N VAL A 159 -2.30 13.48 -6.76
CA VAL A 159 -2.62 12.78 -8.03
C VAL A 159 -3.83 13.41 -8.69
N SER A 160 -4.86 13.77 -7.92
CA SER A 160 -6.03 14.48 -8.47
C SER A 160 -5.67 15.81 -9.14
N SER A 161 -4.77 16.58 -8.51
CA SER A 161 -4.24 17.84 -9.05
C SER A 161 -3.44 17.61 -10.33
N MET A 162 -2.60 16.57 -10.39
CA MET A 162 -1.88 16.24 -11.62
C MET A 162 -2.84 15.84 -12.76
N VAL A 163 -3.87 15.05 -12.44
CA VAL A 163 -4.91 14.63 -13.40
C VAL A 163 -5.63 15.85 -13.98
N GLU A 164 -6.11 16.75 -13.11
CA GLU A 164 -6.79 17.98 -13.52
C GLU A 164 -5.87 18.90 -14.33
N ARG A 165 -4.68 19.21 -13.81
CA ARG A 165 -3.74 20.15 -14.42
C ARG A 165 -3.23 19.71 -15.79
N LEU A 166 -2.96 18.42 -15.96
CA LEU A 166 -2.43 17.88 -17.22
C LEU A 166 -3.54 17.46 -18.19
N GLY A 167 -4.82 17.49 -17.79
CA GLY A 167 -5.94 17.05 -18.63
C GLY A 167 -5.98 15.52 -18.82
N ALA A 168 -5.55 14.76 -17.82
CA ALA A 168 -5.68 13.30 -17.82
C ALA A 168 -7.13 12.89 -17.50
N VAL A 169 -7.55 11.72 -17.98
CA VAL A 169 -8.87 11.14 -17.66
C VAL A 169 -8.84 10.27 -16.40
N ALA A 170 -7.68 9.74 -16.05
CA ALA A 170 -7.47 8.93 -14.86
C ALA A 170 -6.02 8.97 -14.39
N GLY A 171 -5.77 8.55 -13.15
CA GLY A 171 -4.44 8.50 -12.58
C GLY A 171 -4.33 7.65 -11.32
N VAL A 172 -3.12 7.14 -11.09
CA VAL A 172 -2.76 6.33 -9.92
C VAL A 172 -1.35 6.72 -9.46
N ASN A 173 -1.08 6.59 -8.16
CA ASN A 173 0.25 6.90 -7.63
C ASN A 173 1.38 6.08 -8.30
N GLY A 174 2.58 6.66 -8.33
CA GLY A 174 3.74 6.07 -8.98
C GLY A 174 4.73 5.39 -8.02
N GLY A 175 6.01 5.75 -8.16
CA GLY A 175 7.13 5.09 -7.51
C GLY A 175 7.51 5.63 -6.14
N GLY A 176 8.65 5.15 -5.66
CA GLY A 176 9.15 5.43 -4.31
C GLY A 176 9.73 6.83 -4.18
N PHE A 177 9.70 7.35 -2.96
CA PHE A 177 10.19 8.70 -2.69
C PHE A 177 10.71 8.80 -1.25
N ALA A 178 11.57 9.79 -1.01
CA ALA A 178 12.12 10.05 0.31
C ALA A 178 11.03 10.64 1.22
N ASP A 179 10.67 9.89 2.26
CA ASP A 179 9.60 10.24 3.21
C ASP A 179 10.14 10.33 4.65
N PRO A 180 11.03 11.29 4.96
CA PRO A 180 11.61 11.40 6.29
C PRO A 180 10.53 11.59 7.34
N ASN A 181 10.56 10.74 8.37
CA ASN A 181 9.56 10.70 9.44
C ASN A 181 8.11 10.55 8.97
N TRP A 182 7.87 9.98 7.78
CA TRP A 182 6.53 9.76 7.21
C TRP A 182 5.74 11.05 6.93
N ASN A 183 6.46 12.17 6.84
CA ASN A 183 5.91 13.51 6.64
C ASN A 183 6.73 14.31 5.63
N GLY A 184 7.34 13.62 4.67
CA GLY A 184 8.09 14.23 3.58
C GLY A 184 7.20 15.14 2.72
N ASN A 185 7.85 16.10 2.06
CA ASN A 185 7.18 17.02 1.14
C ASN A 185 6.73 16.35 -0.18
N GLY A 186 7.13 15.10 -0.42
CA GLY A 186 6.74 14.32 -1.61
C GLY A 186 7.47 14.74 -2.88
N PHE A 187 8.56 15.52 -2.78
CA PHE A 187 9.24 16.07 -3.95
C PHE A 187 10.40 15.22 -4.49
N LYS A 188 11.05 14.43 -3.62
CA LYS A 188 12.30 13.71 -3.94
C LYS A 188 12.01 12.24 -4.26
N PRO A 189 12.05 11.81 -5.53
CA PRO A 189 11.96 10.38 -5.88
C PRO A 189 13.13 9.58 -5.28
N ILE A 190 12.98 8.27 -5.21
CA ILE A 190 14.06 7.32 -4.97
C ILE A 190 14.34 6.58 -6.27
N GLY A 191 15.61 6.45 -6.65
CA GLY A 191 16.05 5.76 -7.86
C GLY A 191 15.96 6.65 -9.09
N VAL A 192 15.25 6.16 -10.10
CA VAL A 192 15.08 6.82 -11.40
C VAL A 192 13.64 7.21 -11.69
N VAL A 193 13.50 8.31 -12.42
CA VAL A 193 12.26 8.73 -13.07
C VAL A 193 12.56 8.95 -14.54
N ILE A 194 11.89 8.19 -15.40
CA ILE A 194 11.91 8.38 -16.86
C ILE A 194 10.51 8.84 -17.26
N SER A 195 10.43 9.92 -18.03
CA SER A 195 9.17 10.35 -18.63
C SER A 195 9.40 10.81 -20.06
N GLN A 196 8.47 10.47 -20.96
CA GLN A 196 8.55 10.77 -22.38
C GLN A 196 9.88 10.31 -23.02
N GLY A 197 10.42 9.19 -22.53
CA GLY A 197 11.69 8.62 -22.99
C GLY A 197 12.95 9.35 -22.52
N GLN A 198 12.81 10.35 -21.65
CA GLN A 198 13.92 11.15 -21.11
C GLN A 198 14.14 10.83 -19.63
N LEU A 199 15.40 10.81 -19.20
CA LEU A 199 15.77 10.62 -17.80
C LEU A 199 15.56 11.94 -17.04
N TYR A 200 14.50 12.02 -16.24
CA TYR A 200 14.16 13.24 -15.49
C TYR A 200 14.89 13.33 -14.17
N TYR A 201 15.00 12.19 -13.47
CA TYR A 201 15.66 12.11 -12.17
C TYR A 201 16.46 10.82 -12.09
N ASN A 202 17.63 10.90 -11.45
CA ASN A 202 18.47 9.75 -11.15
C ASN A 202 19.31 10.04 -9.91
N ASP A 203 18.96 9.45 -8.77
CA ASP A 203 19.81 9.44 -7.58
C ASP A 203 20.69 8.18 -7.47
N MET A 204 20.61 7.31 -8.47
CA MET A 204 21.47 6.15 -8.59
C MET A 204 22.82 6.55 -9.20
N GLY A 205 23.88 5.84 -8.80
CA GLY A 205 25.18 5.96 -9.49
C GLY A 205 25.05 5.58 -10.97
N LYS A 206 25.90 6.15 -11.84
CA LYS A 206 25.83 5.93 -13.31
C LYS A 206 25.86 4.46 -13.75
N ASN A 207 26.49 3.59 -12.95
CA ASN A 207 26.62 2.15 -13.24
C ASN A 207 25.68 1.29 -12.38
N ALA A 208 24.78 1.90 -11.63
CA ALA A 208 23.83 1.18 -10.81
C ALA A 208 22.64 0.72 -11.65
N SER A 209 22.04 -0.36 -11.19
CA SER A 209 20.81 -0.93 -11.71
C SER A 209 19.80 -1.00 -10.56
N ALA A 210 18.52 -0.97 -10.91
CA ALA A 210 17.45 -0.94 -9.94
C ALA A 210 16.22 -1.69 -10.43
N GLN A 211 15.32 -1.97 -9.49
CA GLN A 211 13.98 -2.48 -9.80
C GLN A 211 13.14 -1.38 -10.42
N ILE A 212 12.72 -1.60 -11.66
CA ILE A 212 11.94 -0.67 -12.47
C ILE A 212 10.51 -1.17 -12.60
N VAL A 213 9.58 -0.22 -12.65
CA VAL A 213 8.21 -0.42 -13.13
C VAL A 213 7.91 0.68 -14.13
N GLY A 214 7.56 0.30 -15.36
CA GLY A 214 7.35 1.25 -16.45
C GLY A 214 6.75 0.64 -17.70
N ILE A 215 6.76 1.41 -18.79
CA ILE A 215 6.29 1.00 -20.12
C ILE A 215 7.24 1.51 -21.21
N ASP A 216 7.41 0.71 -22.25
CA ASP A 216 8.14 1.10 -23.45
C ASP A 216 7.27 1.84 -24.47
N LYS A 217 7.90 2.24 -25.58
CA LYS A 217 7.25 3.01 -26.65
C LYS A 217 6.12 2.26 -27.33
N GLN A 218 6.11 0.93 -27.28
CA GLN A 218 5.07 0.07 -27.83
C GLN A 218 3.98 -0.24 -26.79
N GLY A 219 4.10 0.32 -25.58
CA GLY A 219 3.18 0.05 -24.49
C GLY A 219 3.44 -1.27 -23.77
N LYS A 220 4.58 -1.93 -24.02
CA LYS A 220 4.96 -3.14 -23.27
C LYS A 220 5.46 -2.75 -21.89
N MET A 221 4.92 -3.38 -20.86
CA MET A 221 5.31 -3.17 -19.49
C MET A 221 6.72 -3.70 -19.25
N VAL A 222 7.52 -2.91 -18.54
CA VAL A 222 8.86 -3.25 -18.11
C VAL A 222 8.85 -3.36 -16.59
N ALA A 223 9.14 -4.55 -16.07
CA ALA A 223 9.28 -4.79 -14.65
C ALA A 223 10.45 -5.72 -14.31
N GLY A 224 11.29 -5.32 -13.35
CA GLY A 224 12.46 -6.09 -12.91
C GLY A 224 13.72 -5.25 -12.79
N HIS A 225 14.88 -5.92 -12.72
CA HIS A 225 16.16 -5.28 -12.47
C HIS A 225 16.82 -4.83 -13.78
N TYR A 226 17.05 -3.52 -13.94
CA TYR A 226 17.64 -2.95 -15.16
C TYR A 226 18.62 -1.81 -14.86
N SER A 227 19.66 -1.70 -15.68
CA SER A 227 20.51 -0.52 -15.78
C SER A 227 19.88 0.55 -16.68
N LEU A 228 20.31 1.81 -16.53
CA LEU A 228 19.90 2.91 -17.41
C LEU A 228 20.18 2.61 -18.90
N SER A 229 21.27 1.91 -19.19
CA SER A 229 21.65 1.55 -20.55
C SER A 229 20.69 0.53 -21.18
N GLU A 230 20.15 -0.40 -20.39
CA GLU A 230 19.16 -1.37 -20.83
C GLU A 230 17.81 -0.70 -21.07
N LEU A 231 17.37 0.15 -20.14
CA LEU A 231 16.13 0.92 -20.28
C LEU A 231 16.12 1.79 -21.55
N SER A 232 17.26 2.42 -21.86
CA SER A 232 17.43 3.19 -23.10
C SER A 232 17.34 2.31 -24.34
N LYS A 233 18.00 1.13 -24.36
CA LYS A 233 17.92 0.18 -25.48
C LYS A 233 16.51 -0.39 -25.67
N MET A 234 15.75 -0.51 -24.58
CA MET A 234 14.36 -0.96 -24.59
C MET A 234 13.38 0.16 -25.00
N ASN A 235 13.84 1.38 -25.26
CA ASN A 235 13.00 2.53 -25.58
C ASN A 235 11.90 2.81 -24.53
N VAL A 236 12.23 2.62 -23.25
CA VAL A 236 11.34 2.92 -22.13
C VAL A 236 10.88 4.38 -22.20
N GLN A 237 9.58 4.61 -22.14
CA GLN A 237 8.99 5.95 -22.20
C GLN A 237 8.70 6.49 -20.80
N GLU A 238 8.08 5.67 -19.97
CA GLU A 238 7.64 6.05 -18.63
C GLU A 238 8.15 5.00 -17.65
N ALA A 239 8.87 5.41 -16.61
CA ALA A 239 9.33 4.48 -15.60
C ALA A 239 9.62 5.15 -14.26
N VAL A 240 9.41 4.38 -13.20
CA VAL A 240 9.77 4.71 -11.83
C VAL A 240 10.52 3.55 -11.21
N THR A 241 11.31 3.83 -10.17
CA THR A 241 11.89 2.78 -9.33
C THR A 241 10.89 2.32 -8.28
N PHE A 242 10.56 1.03 -8.28
CA PHE A 242 9.82 0.39 -7.21
C PHE A 242 9.96 -1.14 -7.23
N GLN A 243 9.62 -1.77 -6.10
CA GLN A 243 9.74 -3.22 -5.91
C GLN A 243 8.61 -3.77 -5.00
N PRO A 244 8.38 -5.09 -5.00
CA PRO A 244 8.94 -6.11 -5.90
C PRO A 244 8.15 -6.26 -7.22
N ARG A 245 8.79 -6.90 -8.20
CA ARG A 245 8.05 -7.59 -9.27
C ARG A 245 7.22 -8.72 -8.66
N LEU A 246 5.94 -8.83 -9.04
CA LEU A 246 4.99 -9.80 -8.51
C LEU A 246 4.73 -10.95 -9.48
N ILE A 247 4.69 -10.66 -10.77
CA ILE A 247 4.39 -11.62 -11.84
C ILE A 247 5.41 -11.46 -12.96
N VAL A 248 5.87 -12.57 -13.50
CA VAL A 248 6.69 -12.62 -14.71
C VAL A 248 6.31 -13.86 -15.52
N ASN A 249 6.23 -13.73 -16.85
CA ASN A 249 5.89 -14.85 -17.74
C ASN A 249 4.60 -15.59 -17.36
N GLY A 250 3.57 -14.88 -16.86
CA GLY A 250 2.30 -15.46 -16.42
C GLY A 250 2.34 -16.18 -15.07
N LYS A 251 3.47 -16.15 -14.37
CA LYS A 251 3.67 -16.84 -13.10
C LYS A 251 3.83 -15.86 -11.95
N GLY A 252 3.07 -16.08 -10.89
CA GLY A 252 3.23 -15.39 -9.61
C GLY A 252 4.51 -15.81 -8.87
N LEU A 253 5.22 -14.83 -8.31
CA LEU A 253 6.49 -15.01 -7.60
C LEU A 253 6.32 -15.12 -6.07
N ILE A 254 5.23 -14.60 -5.52
CA ILE A 254 4.86 -14.77 -4.11
C ILE A 254 4.11 -16.10 -3.96
N ARG A 255 4.65 -17.00 -3.12
CA ARG A 255 4.16 -18.37 -2.99
C ARG A 255 2.87 -18.49 -2.16
N ASN A 256 2.72 -17.66 -1.14
CA ASN A 256 1.62 -17.71 -0.18
C ASN A 256 1.52 -16.38 0.59
N ALA A 257 0.42 -16.21 1.34
CA ALA A 257 0.14 -15.00 2.12
C ALA A 257 1.20 -14.68 3.20
N SER A 258 1.85 -15.69 3.79
CA SER A 258 2.89 -15.47 4.81
C SER A 258 4.16 -14.82 4.24
N GLU A 259 4.35 -14.95 2.93
CA GLU A 259 5.41 -14.30 2.17
C GLU A 259 4.98 -12.95 1.58
N GLY A 260 3.74 -12.50 1.85
CA GLY A 260 3.14 -11.31 1.27
C GLY A 260 3.54 -9.98 1.91
N TRP A 261 4.53 -9.95 2.82
CA TRP A 261 5.05 -8.75 3.45
C TRP A 261 4.01 -7.87 4.16
N GLY A 262 3.21 -8.48 5.02
CA GLY A 262 2.24 -7.77 5.86
C GLY A 262 1.05 -7.18 5.10
N ILE A 263 0.05 -6.75 5.86
CA ILE A 263 -1.20 -6.22 5.31
C ILE A 263 -1.14 -4.69 5.27
N ALA A 264 -1.38 -4.09 4.11
CA ALA A 264 -1.37 -2.64 3.96
C ALA A 264 -2.32 -2.18 2.84
N PRO A 265 -2.62 -0.87 2.73
CA PRO A 265 -3.05 -0.31 1.46
C PRO A 265 -1.93 -0.50 0.42
N ARG A 266 -2.29 -0.90 -0.79
CA ARG A 266 -1.33 -1.29 -1.83
C ARG A 266 -1.75 -0.74 -3.18
N THR A 267 -0.76 -0.45 -4.00
CA THR A 267 -0.93 -0.14 -5.41
C THR A 267 -0.04 -1.08 -6.21
N ALA A 268 -0.53 -1.63 -7.32
CA ALA A 268 0.26 -2.44 -8.23
C ALA A 268 -0.12 -2.17 -9.68
N MET A 269 0.80 -2.45 -10.59
CA MET A 269 0.60 -2.38 -12.04
C MET A 269 0.84 -3.77 -12.63
N GLY A 270 0.05 -4.16 -13.61
CA GLY A 270 0.28 -5.36 -14.41
C GLY A 270 -0.11 -5.15 -15.85
N GLN A 271 0.31 -6.07 -16.70
CA GLN A 271 -0.07 -6.08 -18.10
C GLN A 271 -0.65 -7.43 -18.50
N ARG A 272 -1.78 -7.39 -19.20
CA ARG A 272 -2.45 -8.55 -19.78
C ARG A 272 -1.80 -9.00 -21.08
N ALA A 273 -2.06 -10.24 -21.48
CA ALA A 273 -1.56 -10.78 -22.76
C ALA A 273 -2.06 -10.01 -24.00
N ASP A 274 -3.23 -9.36 -23.89
CA ASP A 274 -3.80 -8.48 -24.93
C ASP A 274 -3.22 -7.05 -24.89
N GLY A 275 -2.20 -6.80 -24.07
CA GLY A 275 -1.49 -5.53 -23.99
C GLY A 275 -2.13 -4.50 -23.05
N ALA A 276 -3.36 -4.70 -22.61
CA ALA A 276 -4.00 -3.78 -21.66
C ALA A 276 -3.23 -3.72 -20.33
N ILE A 277 -3.09 -2.52 -19.79
CA ILE A 277 -2.49 -2.28 -18.47
C ILE A 277 -3.59 -2.31 -17.43
N ILE A 278 -3.33 -2.95 -16.31
CA ILE A 278 -4.21 -2.94 -15.15
C ILE A 278 -3.47 -2.33 -13.96
N PHE A 279 -4.16 -1.44 -13.25
CA PHE A 279 -3.72 -0.91 -11.96
C PHE A 279 -4.64 -1.44 -10.88
N VAL A 280 -4.08 -1.97 -9.81
CA VAL A 280 -4.82 -2.48 -8.66
C VAL A 280 -4.56 -1.55 -7.49
N THR A 281 -5.62 -0.99 -6.91
CA THR A 281 -5.56 -0.05 -5.77
C THR A 281 -6.39 -0.63 -4.64
N ILE A 282 -5.76 -1.04 -3.55
CA ILE A 282 -6.43 -1.61 -2.38
C ILE A 282 -6.37 -0.63 -1.22
N ASP A 283 -7.54 -0.24 -0.70
CA ASP A 283 -7.65 0.56 0.51
C ASP A 283 -7.18 -0.23 1.73
N GLY A 284 -6.82 0.43 2.81
CA GLY A 284 -6.35 -0.26 4.02
C GLY A 284 -6.28 0.63 5.24
N ARG A 285 -5.93 0.03 6.39
CA ARG A 285 -5.85 0.72 7.70
C ARG A 285 -7.18 1.31 8.16
N GLN A 286 -8.30 0.76 7.70
CA GLN A 286 -9.66 1.25 7.98
C GLN A 286 -10.52 0.10 8.55
N PRO A 287 -10.46 -0.17 9.87
CA PRO A 287 -11.26 -1.21 10.51
C PRO A 287 -12.75 -1.09 10.18
N GLY A 288 -13.37 -2.23 9.81
CA GLY A 288 -14.78 -2.28 9.41
C GLY A 288 -15.05 -1.95 7.93
N TYR A 289 -14.04 -1.53 7.16
CA TYR A 289 -14.14 -1.31 5.72
C TYR A 289 -13.05 -2.06 4.95
N SER A 290 -11.79 -1.66 5.09
CA SER A 290 -10.65 -2.33 4.47
C SER A 290 -9.45 -2.31 5.41
N ILE A 291 -9.01 -3.50 5.84
CA ILE A 291 -7.79 -3.64 6.64
C ILE A 291 -6.56 -3.50 5.72
N GLY A 292 -6.67 -3.98 4.49
CA GLY A 292 -5.64 -3.95 3.46
C GLY A 292 -5.35 -5.33 2.87
N ALA A 293 -4.40 -5.36 1.94
CA ALA A 293 -3.93 -6.57 1.26
C ALA A 293 -2.45 -6.82 1.54
N ASN A 294 -2.05 -8.09 1.49
CA ASN A 294 -0.65 -8.47 1.36
C ASN A 294 -0.28 -8.61 -0.13
N LEU A 295 1.01 -8.76 -0.45
CA LEU A 295 1.48 -8.86 -1.84
C LEU A 295 1.00 -10.12 -2.56
N TYR A 296 0.67 -11.20 -1.84
CA TYR A 296 0.07 -12.39 -2.45
C TYR A 296 -1.36 -12.12 -2.92
N ASP A 297 -2.14 -11.37 -2.13
CA ASP A 297 -3.48 -10.92 -2.55
C ASP A 297 -3.40 -10.04 -3.80
N MET A 298 -2.47 -9.07 -3.82
CA MET A 298 -2.24 -8.19 -4.99
C MET A 298 -1.89 -8.99 -6.24
N GLN A 299 -0.96 -9.95 -6.11
CA GLN A 299 -0.58 -10.84 -7.20
C GLN A 299 -1.77 -11.66 -7.71
N ASN A 300 -2.59 -12.22 -6.82
CA ASN A 300 -3.73 -13.03 -7.21
C ASN A 300 -4.82 -12.21 -7.90
N ILE A 301 -5.03 -10.96 -7.49
CA ILE A 301 -5.92 -10.03 -8.19
C ILE A 301 -5.39 -9.82 -9.61
N LEU A 302 -4.12 -9.43 -9.77
CA LEU A 302 -3.50 -9.23 -11.09
C LEU A 302 -3.62 -10.47 -11.99
N LEU A 303 -3.27 -11.67 -11.49
CA LEU A 303 -3.39 -12.93 -12.23
C LEU A 303 -4.84 -13.23 -12.63
N LYS A 304 -5.80 -13.02 -11.72
CA LYS A 304 -7.23 -13.20 -12.00
C LYS A 304 -7.71 -12.28 -13.13
N HIS A 305 -7.10 -11.10 -13.28
CA HIS A 305 -7.41 -10.12 -14.32
C HIS A 305 -6.51 -10.31 -15.56
N GLY A 306 -5.83 -11.45 -15.67
CA GLY A 306 -5.10 -11.86 -16.87
C GLY A 306 -3.68 -11.31 -16.99
N ALA A 307 -3.11 -10.74 -15.93
CA ALA A 307 -1.74 -10.21 -15.98
C ALA A 307 -0.70 -11.30 -16.26
N VAL A 308 0.14 -11.07 -17.27
CA VAL A 308 1.30 -11.90 -17.61
C VAL A 308 2.61 -11.34 -17.06
N ILE A 309 2.61 -10.07 -16.68
CA ILE A 309 3.68 -9.40 -15.94
C ILE A 309 3.03 -8.43 -14.96
N GLY A 310 3.67 -8.18 -13.83
CA GLY A 310 3.16 -7.22 -12.86
C GLY A 310 4.14 -6.93 -11.74
N ALA A 311 4.05 -5.73 -11.18
CA ALA A 311 4.91 -5.24 -10.13
C ALA A 311 4.16 -4.35 -9.16
N ASN A 312 4.66 -4.30 -7.94
CA ASN A 312 4.16 -3.41 -6.92
C ASN A 312 4.56 -1.96 -7.22
N LEU A 313 3.75 -1.01 -6.79
CA LEU A 313 4.00 0.43 -6.78
C LEU A 313 3.97 0.95 -5.34
N ASP A 314 4.19 2.25 -5.16
CA ASP A 314 4.14 2.85 -3.82
C ASP A 314 2.76 2.62 -3.17
N GLY A 315 2.76 2.41 -1.85
CA GLY A 315 1.58 1.93 -1.12
C GLY A 315 1.25 2.80 0.08
N GLY A 316 0.52 2.21 1.03
CA GLY A 316 0.23 2.87 2.30
C GLY A 316 -0.63 4.12 2.13
N SER A 317 -0.15 5.27 2.61
CA SER A 317 -0.87 6.54 2.46
C SER A 317 -0.77 7.12 1.05
N SER A 318 0.11 6.58 0.21
CA SER A 318 0.25 6.99 -1.19
C SER A 318 -0.79 6.35 -2.10
N THR A 319 -1.44 5.26 -1.67
CA THR A 319 -2.44 4.54 -2.47
C THR A 319 -3.64 5.43 -2.79
N VAL A 320 -3.75 5.83 -4.05
CA VAL A 320 -4.83 6.66 -4.58
C VAL A 320 -5.13 6.28 -6.02
N LEU A 321 -6.42 6.24 -6.36
CA LEU A 321 -6.96 6.10 -7.70
C LEU A 321 -7.86 7.30 -7.98
N VAL A 322 -7.63 7.95 -9.12
CA VAL A 322 -8.42 9.08 -9.61
C VAL A 322 -9.00 8.70 -10.96
N LYS A 323 -10.29 8.95 -11.17
CA LYS A 323 -10.98 8.82 -12.45
C LYS A 323 -11.92 10.00 -12.60
N ASP A 324 -11.98 10.58 -13.80
CA ASP A 324 -12.86 11.70 -14.15
C ASP A 324 -12.74 12.86 -13.13
N HIS A 325 -11.50 13.22 -12.77
CA HIS A 325 -11.14 14.26 -11.80
C HIS A 325 -11.63 14.04 -10.35
N ALA A 326 -12.09 12.84 -10.01
CA ALA A 326 -12.50 12.47 -8.65
C ALA A 326 -11.67 11.31 -8.09
N ILE A 327 -11.35 11.37 -6.79
CA ILE A 327 -10.77 10.23 -6.08
C ILE A 327 -11.83 9.14 -5.97
N VAL A 328 -11.52 7.94 -6.47
CA VAL A 328 -12.43 6.79 -6.48
C VAL A 328 -12.32 5.99 -5.19
N ASN A 329 -11.10 5.75 -4.71
CA ASN A 329 -10.85 4.94 -3.53
C ASN A 329 -10.94 5.76 -2.23
N LYS A 330 -10.69 5.12 -1.08
CA LYS A 330 -10.63 5.81 0.22
C LYS A 330 -9.20 5.83 0.77
N PRO A 331 -8.37 6.83 0.42
CA PRO A 331 -7.00 6.95 0.91
C PRO A 331 -6.88 6.78 2.43
N SER A 332 -5.82 6.10 2.88
CA SER A 332 -5.64 5.75 4.30
C SER A 332 -5.17 6.91 5.18
N SER A 333 -4.77 8.03 4.58
CA SER A 333 -4.36 9.22 5.30
C SER A 333 -5.58 10.01 5.77
N GLU A 334 -5.55 10.49 7.02
CA GLU A 334 -6.62 11.31 7.60
C GLU A 334 -6.84 12.64 6.86
N TYR A 335 -5.83 13.10 6.11
CA TYR A 335 -5.86 14.33 5.32
C TYR A 335 -6.26 14.10 3.84
N GLY A 336 -6.73 12.90 3.51
CA GLY A 336 -6.98 12.47 2.13
C GLY A 336 -5.69 12.03 1.41
N GLU A 337 -5.64 12.20 0.09
CA GLU A 337 -4.44 11.88 -0.68
C GLU A 337 -3.24 12.74 -0.26
N ARG A 338 -2.03 12.18 -0.40
CA ARG A 338 -0.78 12.88 -0.08
C ARG A 338 -0.10 13.44 -1.32
N TYR A 339 0.89 14.29 -1.08
CA TYR A 339 1.76 14.82 -2.13
C TYR A 339 2.79 13.77 -2.52
N LEU A 340 2.95 13.55 -3.83
CA LEU A 340 3.80 12.52 -4.42
C LEU A 340 4.63 13.12 -5.58
N PRO A 341 5.79 12.54 -5.89
CA PRO A 341 6.63 13.05 -6.98
C PRO A 341 6.27 12.46 -8.34
N THR A 342 5.50 11.37 -8.38
CA THR A 342 5.16 10.69 -9.63
C THR A 342 3.77 10.05 -9.55
N ALA A 343 3.08 10.01 -10.69
CA ALA A 343 1.81 9.32 -10.88
C ALA A 343 1.74 8.75 -12.29
N PHE A 344 1.20 7.55 -12.48
CA PHE A 344 0.84 7.09 -13.82
C PHE A 344 -0.51 7.68 -14.19
N LEU A 345 -0.56 8.43 -15.28
CA LEU A 345 -1.73 9.17 -15.75
C LEU A 345 -2.13 8.68 -17.14
N VAL A 346 -3.44 8.66 -17.42
CA VAL A 346 -4.01 8.22 -18.70
C VAL A 346 -4.60 9.40 -19.45
N PHE A 347 -4.29 9.54 -20.73
CA PHE A 347 -4.73 10.66 -21.57
C PHE A 347 -5.43 10.19 -22.83
N GLU A 348 -6.45 10.91 -23.30
CA GLU A 348 -7.01 10.69 -24.64
C GLU A 348 -5.99 11.04 -25.74
N HIS A 349 -5.26 12.14 -25.55
CA HIS A 349 -4.30 12.70 -26.50
C HIS A 349 -2.93 12.93 -25.84
N PRO A 350 -2.19 11.87 -25.48
CA PRO A 350 -0.91 12.01 -24.80
C PRO A 350 0.16 12.73 -25.64
N GLU A 351 -0.01 12.80 -26.97
CA GLU A 351 0.85 13.55 -27.89
C GLU A 351 0.81 15.07 -27.70
N ASN A 352 -0.25 15.59 -27.07
CA ASN A 352 -0.44 17.02 -26.83
C ASN A 352 0.03 17.46 -25.44
N VAL A 353 0.47 16.52 -24.61
CA VAL A 353 0.83 16.78 -23.21
C VAL A 353 2.32 17.06 -23.13
N SER A 354 2.68 18.22 -22.59
CA SER A 354 4.07 18.57 -22.27
C SER A 354 4.28 18.53 -20.76
N ILE A 355 5.19 17.66 -20.32
CA ILE A 355 5.57 17.52 -18.91
C ILE A 355 7.04 17.95 -18.79
N PRO A 356 7.36 19.19 -18.38
CA PRO A 356 8.75 19.65 -18.33
C PRO A 356 9.53 18.98 -17.19
N ASN A 357 10.84 18.74 -17.35
CA ASN A 357 11.66 18.18 -16.28
C ASN A 357 11.95 19.20 -15.17
N ILE A 358 11.15 19.17 -14.11
CA ILE A 358 11.31 20.04 -12.94
C ILE A 358 12.55 19.75 -12.08
N TRP A 359 13.27 18.64 -12.31
CA TRP A 359 14.53 18.32 -11.62
C TRP A 359 15.76 18.63 -12.47
N GLU A 360 15.59 19.18 -13.68
CA GLU A 360 16.71 19.52 -14.55
C GLU A 360 17.70 20.47 -13.87
N GLY A 361 18.99 20.15 -13.96
CA GLY A 361 20.07 20.92 -13.32
C GLY A 361 20.19 20.74 -11.81
N MET A 362 19.31 19.96 -11.15
CA MET A 362 19.41 19.70 -9.72
C MET A 362 20.32 18.51 -9.42
N ASN A 363 21.02 18.59 -8.30
CA ASN A 363 21.69 17.45 -7.70
C ASN A 363 20.73 16.77 -6.70
N PRO A 364 20.39 15.47 -6.89
CA PRO A 364 19.53 14.74 -5.96
C PRO A 364 19.96 14.79 -4.50
N GLY A 365 21.28 14.86 -4.24
CA GLY A 365 21.84 14.98 -2.89
C GLY A 365 21.40 16.24 -2.14
N ASP A 366 21.12 17.32 -2.88
CA ASP A 366 20.83 18.65 -2.32
C ASP A 366 19.32 18.86 -2.10
N ILE A 367 18.48 17.94 -2.57
CA ILE A 367 17.03 18.01 -2.37
C ILE A 367 16.68 17.60 -0.94
N ASP A 368 16.20 18.56 -0.16
CA ASP A 368 15.69 18.34 1.19
C ASP A 368 14.22 17.87 1.16
N ALA A 369 14.02 16.57 1.39
CA ALA A 369 12.69 15.96 1.46
C ALA A 369 11.94 16.26 2.78
N ALA A 370 12.65 16.74 3.82
CA ALA A 370 12.08 17.09 5.13
C ALA A 370 11.64 18.57 5.20
N LYS A 371 12.02 19.39 4.22
CA LYS A 371 11.63 20.80 4.14
C LYS A 371 10.11 20.91 4.18
N LYS A 372 9.60 21.63 5.19
CA LYS A 372 8.15 21.83 5.37
C LYS A 372 7.55 22.59 4.18
N ARG A 373 6.31 22.22 3.89
CA ARG A 373 5.50 22.68 2.75
C ARG A 373 5.19 24.16 2.79
#